data_AF-A0A415RF13-F1
#
_entry.id   AF-A0A415RF13-F1
#
_cell.length_a   1.000
_cell.length_b   1.000
_cell.length_c   1.000
_cell.angle_alpha   90.00
_cell.angle_beta   90.00
_cell.angle_gamma   90.00
#
_symmetry.space_group_name_H-M   'P 1'
#
loop_
_entity.id
_entity.type
_entity.pdbx_description
1 polymer ?
#
loop_
_entity_poly.entity_id
_entity_poly.type
_entity_poly.pdbx_seq_one_letter_code
_entity_poly.pdbx_strand_id
1 'polypeptide(L)'
;MDQAICEILDTWRECQKACKKEYGPFYKKSSYVYTHLDGTKTTSNNLRYFNIWCGENHLPGTFHSLRHTHATQLLDAGMDLDYVSKRLGHSSVLLTSKTYIHVSTNRRRKSISIMDKELVETQDQPHSPSAKSKKLRKK
;
A
#
# COMPACT_ATOMS: atom_id res chain seq x y z
N MET A 1 -6.45 8.41 11.31
CA MET A 1 -7.01 7.15 10.78
C MET A 1 -7.48 7.45 9.35
N ASP A 2 -7.30 6.55 8.39
CA ASP A 2 -7.61 6.85 6.98
C ASP A 2 -9.12 7.09 6.80
N GLN A 3 -9.50 8.29 6.36
CA GLN A 3 -10.90 8.74 6.27
C GLN A 3 -11.78 7.77 5.46
N ALA A 4 -11.28 7.31 4.31
CA ALA A 4 -12.00 6.35 3.46
C ALA A 4 -12.27 5.00 4.17
N ILE A 5 -11.36 4.54 5.03
CA ILE A 5 -11.57 3.29 5.77
C ILE A 5 -12.63 3.50 6.85
N CYS A 6 -12.62 4.65 7.54
CA CYS A 6 -13.65 4.98 8.51
C CYS A 6 -15.04 5.00 7.86
N GLU A 7 -15.18 5.65 6.69
CA GLU A 7 -16.44 5.70 5.94
C GLU A 7 -16.94 4.32 5.52
N ILE A 8 -16.05 3.44 5.04
CA ILE A 8 -16.39 2.05 4.70
C ILE A 8 -16.87 1.29 5.93
N LEU A 9 -16.18 1.44 7.07
CA LEU A 9 -16.53 0.75 8.31
C LEU A 9 -17.85 1.26 8.91
N ASP A 10 -18.12 2.56 8.81
CA ASP A 10 -19.38 3.15 9.25
C ASP A 10 -20.54 2.69 8.36
N THR A 11 -20.35 2.66 7.05
CA THR A 11 -21.33 2.12 6.10
C THR A 11 -21.64 0.65 6.43
N TRP A 12 -20.60 -0.15 6.64
CA TRP A 12 -20.76 -1.56 7.02
C TRP A 12 -21.48 -1.73 8.36
N ARG A 13 -21.20 -0.87 9.34
CA ARG A 13 -21.90 -0.87 10.64
C ARG A 13 -23.40 -0.60 10.47
N GLU A 14 -23.79 0.31 9.59
CA GLU A 14 -25.21 0.54 9.29
C GLU A 14 -25.85 -0.66 8.59
N CYS A 15 -25.14 -1.30 7.64
CA CYS A 15 -25.59 -2.56 7.05
C CYS A 15 -25.82 -3.65 8.13
N GLN A 16 -24.90 -3.81 9.09
CA GLN A 16 -25.06 -4.78 10.18
C GLN A 16 -26.29 -4.50 11.05
N LYS A 17 -26.59 -3.23 11.34
CA LYS A 17 -27.82 -2.86 12.06
C LYS A 17 -29.07 -3.23 11.27
N ALA A 18 -29.07 -2.97 9.96
CA ALA A 18 -30.17 -3.34 9.07
C ALA A 18 -30.36 -4.86 9.03
N CYS A 19 -29.29 -5.64 8.80
CA CYS A 19 -29.34 -7.09 8.81
C CYS A 19 -29.81 -7.64 10.16
N LYS A 20 -29.38 -7.05 11.27
CA LYS A 20 -29.86 -7.44 12.61
C LYS A 20 -31.37 -7.26 12.75
N LYS A 21 -31.93 -6.19 12.20
CA LYS A 21 -33.38 -5.95 12.20
C LYS A 21 -34.11 -6.95 11.32
N GLU A 22 -33.56 -7.26 10.15
CA GLU A 22 -34.15 -8.17 9.17
C GLU A 22 -34.17 -9.63 9.65
N TYR A 23 -33.04 -10.14 10.14
CA TYR A 23 -32.91 -11.52 10.62
C TYR A 23 -33.57 -11.75 11.99
N GLY A 24 -33.82 -10.68 12.76
CA GLY A 24 -34.52 -10.72 14.05
C GLY A 24 -33.99 -11.81 14.99
N PRO A 25 -34.79 -12.84 15.35
CA PRO A 25 -34.37 -13.90 16.28
C PRO A 25 -33.27 -14.81 15.71
N PHE A 26 -33.09 -14.86 14.40
CA PHE A 26 -32.06 -15.68 13.75
C PHE A 26 -30.69 -14.98 13.70
N TYR A 27 -30.63 -13.68 14.04
CA TYR A 27 -29.38 -12.94 14.04
C TYR A 27 -28.49 -13.32 15.23
N LYS A 28 -27.28 -13.77 14.95
CA LYS A 28 -26.30 -14.10 15.99
C LYS A 28 -25.51 -12.87 16.39
N LYS A 29 -25.78 -12.34 17.59
CA LYS A 29 -25.03 -11.22 18.14
C LYS A 29 -23.56 -11.62 18.36
N SER A 30 -22.65 -10.94 17.68
CA SER A 30 -21.20 -11.11 17.85
C SER A 30 -20.51 -9.76 18.06
N SER A 31 -19.26 -9.79 18.54
CA SER A 31 -18.43 -8.60 18.74
C SER A 31 -17.47 -8.33 17.57
N TYR A 32 -17.65 -9.01 16.43
CA TYR A 32 -16.79 -8.87 15.27
C TYR A 32 -17.19 -7.66 14.41
N VAL A 33 -16.19 -6.96 13.87
CA VAL A 33 -16.42 -5.82 12.97
C VAL A 33 -16.97 -6.31 11.62
N TYR A 34 -16.37 -7.36 11.05
CA TYR A 34 -16.84 -7.98 9.81
C TYR A 34 -17.52 -9.31 10.10
N THR A 35 -18.77 -9.44 9.68
CA THR A 35 -19.63 -10.61 9.93
C THR A 35 -20.32 -11.02 8.64
N HIS A 36 -20.89 -12.22 8.61
CA HIS A 36 -21.90 -12.53 7.62
C HIS A 36 -23.21 -11.77 7.91
N LEU A 37 -24.16 -11.80 6.97
CA LEU A 37 -25.43 -11.08 7.09
C LEU A 37 -26.25 -11.53 8.31
N ASP A 38 -26.11 -12.79 8.69
CA ASP A 38 -26.74 -13.38 9.88
C ASP A 38 -26.00 -13.08 11.21
N GLY A 39 -24.91 -12.30 11.18
CA GLY A 39 -24.11 -11.94 12.36
C GLY A 39 -23.05 -12.97 12.76
N THR A 40 -22.93 -14.10 12.04
CA THR A 40 -21.87 -15.09 12.26
C THR A 40 -20.50 -14.55 11.84
N LYS A 41 -19.43 -15.16 12.40
CA LYS A 41 -18.06 -14.83 12.03
C LYS A 41 -17.75 -15.28 10.60
N THR A 42 -17.11 -14.41 9.82
CA THR A 42 -16.53 -14.82 8.54
C THR A 42 -15.29 -15.68 8.79
N THR A 43 -15.23 -16.83 8.13
CA THR A 43 -14.06 -17.74 8.16
C THR A 43 -13.25 -17.62 6.87
N SER A 44 -12.00 -18.10 6.87
CA SER A 44 -11.15 -18.13 5.67
C SER A 44 -11.78 -18.88 4.49
N ASN A 45 -12.64 -19.86 4.74
CA ASN A 45 -13.39 -20.55 3.68
C ASN A 45 -14.35 -19.62 2.93
N ASN A 46 -14.87 -18.58 3.58
CA ASN A 46 -15.72 -17.60 2.89
C ASN A 46 -14.92 -16.77 1.88
N LEU A 47 -13.62 -16.55 2.12
CA LEU A 47 -12.75 -15.84 1.18
C LEU A 47 -12.47 -16.65 -0.09
N ARG A 48 -12.74 -17.97 -0.08
CA ARG A 48 -12.65 -18.81 -1.29
C ARG A 48 -13.62 -18.35 -2.38
N TYR A 49 -14.80 -17.87 -2.01
CA TYR A 49 -15.79 -17.37 -2.97
C TYR A 49 -15.27 -16.17 -3.76
N PHE A 50 -14.41 -15.33 -3.16
CA PHE A 50 -13.75 -14.26 -3.88
C PHE A 50 -12.86 -14.81 -5.02
N ASN A 51 -12.09 -15.86 -4.74
CA ASN A 51 -11.23 -16.48 -5.76
C ASN A 51 -12.06 -17.14 -6.88
N ILE A 52 -13.20 -17.76 -6.53
CA ILE A 52 -14.13 -18.32 -7.52
C ILE A 52 -14.70 -17.21 -8.40
N TRP A 53 -15.21 -16.14 -7.78
CA TRP A 53 -15.74 -14.97 -8.47
C TRP A 53 -14.70 -14.33 -9.40
N CYS A 54 -13.43 -14.22 -8.98
CA CYS A 54 -12.36 -13.77 -9.86
C CYS A 54 -12.19 -14.68 -11.08
N GLY A 55 -12.24 -16.01 -10.89
CA GLY A 55 -12.17 -16.98 -11.98
C GLY A 55 -13.33 -16.84 -12.97
N GLU A 56 -14.56 -16.69 -12.47
CA GLU A 56 -15.76 -16.49 -13.30
C GLU A 56 -15.73 -15.18 -14.09
N ASN A 57 -15.14 -14.12 -13.51
CA ASN A 57 -15.03 -12.82 -14.14
C ASN A 57 -13.72 -12.62 -14.91
N HIS A 58 -12.92 -13.67 -15.10
CA HIS A 58 -11.63 -13.63 -15.80
C HIS A 58 -10.66 -12.58 -15.22
N LEU A 59 -10.75 -12.34 -13.91
CA LEU A 59 -9.86 -11.42 -13.19
C LEU A 59 -8.66 -12.19 -12.64
N PRO A 60 -7.42 -11.74 -12.91
CA PRO A 60 -6.25 -12.39 -12.36
C PRO A 60 -6.10 -12.05 -10.87
N GLY A 61 -6.09 -13.07 -10.01
CA GLY A 61 -5.69 -12.90 -8.62
C GLY A 61 -6.48 -13.73 -7.61
N THR A 62 -6.06 -13.60 -6.36
CA THR A 62 -6.71 -14.18 -5.19
C THR A 62 -6.98 -13.09 -4.17
N PHE A 63 -7.69 -13.43 -3.09
CA PHE A 63 -7.87 -12.50 -1.98
C PHE A 63 -6.53 -11.98 -1.43
N HIS A 64 -5.48 -12.81 -1.42
CA HIS A 64 -4.15 -12.40 -0.97
C HIS A 64 -3.48 -11.40 -1.93
N SER A 65 -3.83 -11.43 -3.22
CA SER A 65 -3.33 -10.48 -4.22
C SER A 65 -3.71 -9.04 -3.87
N LEU A 66 -4.84 -8.80 -3.20
CA LEU A 66 -5.22 -7.46 -2.73
C LEU A 66 -4.17 -6.88 -1.75
N ARG A 67 -3.63 -7.72 -0.86
CA ARG A 67 -2.56 -7.33 0.07
C ARG A 67 -1.27 -6.99 -0.68
N HIS A 68 -0.95 -7.76 -1.73
CA HIS A 68 0.19 -7.46 -2.59
C HIS A 68 0.02 -6.14 -3.34
N THR A 69 -1.16 -5.90 -3.93
CA THR A 69 -1.47 -4.65 -4.62
C THR A 69 -1.33 -3.46 -3.68
N HIS A 70 -1.86 -3.55 -2.45
CA HIS A 70 -1.74 -2.47 -1.47
C HIS A 70 -0.27 -2.13 -1.15
N ALA A 71 0.56 -3.15 -0.90
CA ALA A 71 1.98 -2.91 -0.63
C ALA A 71 2.74 -2.39 -1.85
N THR A 72 2.50 -2.93 -3.04
CA THR A 72 3.12 -2.42 -4.28
C THR A 72 2.75 -0.96 -4.51
N GLN A 73 1.49 -0.57 -4.30
CA GLN A 73 1.05 0.83 -4.42
C GLN A 73 1.71 1.74 -3.38
N LEU A 74 1.75 1.32 -2.11
CA LEU A 74 2.40 2.11 -1.06
C LEU A 74 3.88 2.29 -1.33
N LEU A 75 4.54 1.21 -1.74
CA LEU A 75 5.90 1.29 -2.21
C LEU A 75 5.90 2.32 -3.36
N ASP A 76 5.18 2.12 -4.47
CA ASP A 76 5.30 2.97 -5.67
C ASP A 76 5.05 4.46 -5.41
N ALA A 77 4.26 4.80 -4.39
CA ALA A 77 4.10 6.17 -3.88
C ALA A 77 5.34 6.74 -3.15
N GLY A 78 6.45 6.00 -3.09
CA GLY A 78 7.70 6.38 -2.47
C GLY A 78 7.85 5.98 -0.99
N MET A 79 6.93 5.20 -0.42
CA MET A 79 7.01 4.83 1.00
C MET A 79 8.14 3.83 1.27
N ASP A 80 8.76 3.97 2.44
CA ASP A 80 9.83 3.11 2.89
C ASP A 80 9.38 1.67 3.14
N LEU A 81 10.27 0.72 2.84
CA LEU A 81 9.99 -0.70 3.00
C LEU A 81 9.71 -1.08 4.46
N ASP A 82 10.36 -0.43 5.41
CA ASP A 82 10.12 -0.62 6.85
C ASP A 82 8.69 -0.18 7.24
N TYR A 83 8.26 0.99 6.76
CA TYR A 83 6.90 1.49 6.97
C TYR A 83 5.86 0.54 6.37
N VAL A 84 6.03 0.12 5.12
CA VAL A 84 5.12 -0.83 4.46
C VAL A 84 5.09 -2.17 5.19
N SER A 85 6.23 -2.67 5.66
CA SER A 85 6.31 -3.92 6.42
C SER A 85 5.55 -3.85 7.75
N LYS A 86 5.72 -2.74 8.50
CA LYS A 86 4.99 -2.48 9.75
C LYS A 86 3.49 -2.35 9.50
N ARG A 87 3.09 -1.62 8.46
CA ARG A 87 1.69 -1.44 8.08
C ARG A 87 1.01 -2.76 7.68
N LEU A 88 1.76 -3.66 7.05
CA LEU A 88 1.28 -5.01 6.76
C LEU A 88 1.32 -5.95 7.97
N GLY A 89 1.98 -5.59 9.07
CA GLY A 89 2.14 -6.48 10.23
C GLY A 89 3.02 -7.70 9.96
N HIS A 90 3.98 -7.61 9.04
CA HIS A 90 4.97 -8.67 8.85
C HIS A 90 5.96 -8.68 10.02
N SER A 91 6.23 -9.87 10.58
CA SER A 91 7.21 -10.06 11.66
C SER A 91 8.64 -9.75 11.23
N SER A 92 8.92 -9.72 9.93
CA SER A 92 10.23 -9.39 9.39
C SER A 92 10.12 -8.61 8.08
N VAL A 93 10.90 -7.53 8.00
CA VAL A 93 11.08 -6.70 6.78
C VAL A 93 11.67 -7.52 5.63
N LEU A 94 12.44 -8.57 5.93
CA LEU A 94 13.03 -9.45 4.91
C LEU A 94 11.98 -10.22 4.09
N LEU A 95 10.84 -10.56 4.71
CA LEU A 95 9.74 -11.22 4.01
C LEU A 95 9.11 -10.25 2.99
N THR A 96 8.82 -9.02 3.44
CA THR A 96 8.34 -7.91 2.61
C THR A 96 9.32 -7.62 1.46
N SER A 97 10.61 -7.53 1.77
CA SER A 97 11.67 -7.28 0.79
C SER A 97 11.64 -8.33 -0.32
N LYS A 98 11.75 -9.63 0.04
CA LYS A 98 11.76 -10.74 -0.93
C LYS A 98 10.55 -10.74 -1.86
N THR A 99 9.37 -10.43 -1.32
CA THR A 99 8.12 -10.37 -2.09
C THR A 99 8.08 -9.18 -3.07
N TYR A 100 8.69 -8.04 -2.73
CA TYR A 100 8.60 -6.81 -3.53
C TYR A 100 9.93 -6.36 -4.17
N ILE A 101 10.92 -7.25 -4.31
CA ILE A 101 12.23 -6.97 -4.94
C ILE A 101 12.05 -6.29 -6.31
N HIS A 102 11.10 -6.75 -7.14
CA HIS A 102 10.87 -6.20 -8.49
C HIS A 102 10.41 -4.74 -8.48
N VAL A 103 9.66 -4.34 -7.46
CA VAL A 103 9.21 -2.96 -7.30
C VAL A 103 10.40 -2.06 -6.93
N SER A 104 11.29 -2.57 -6.06
CA SER A 104 12.53 -1.88 -5.67
C SER A 104 13.49 -1.69 -6.85
N THR A 105 13.65 -2.69 -7.72
CA THR A 105 14.52 -2.56 -8.91
C THR A 105 13.98 -1.54 -9.92
N ASN A 106 12.67 -1.48 -10.14
CA ASN A 106 12.04 -0.46 -10.98
C ASN A 106 12.22 0.95 -10.41
N ARG A 107 12.11 1.11 -9.08
CA ARG A 107 12.44 2.40 -8.43
C ARG A 107 13.87 2.81 -8.62
N ARG A 108 14.82 1.88 -8.42
CA ARG A 108 16.24 2.16 -8.61
C ARG A 108 16.53 2.66 -10.03
N ARG A 109 15.87 2.08 -11.04
CA ARG A 109 16.01 2.58 -12.43
C ARG A 109 15.43 3.99 -12.60
N LYS A 110 14.24 4.25 -12.04
CA LYS A 110 13.64 5.59 -12.06
C LYS A 110 14.52 6.63 -11.35
N SER A 111 15.10 6.30 -10.19
CA SER A 111 15.98 7.22 -9.46
C SER A 111 17.26 7.53 -10.23
N ILE A 112 17.86 6.52 -10.87
CA ILE A 112 19.04 6.71 -11.74
C ILE A 112 18.67 7.62 -12.91
N SER A 113 17.52 7.39 -13.57
CA SER A 113 17.07 8.21 -14.70
C SER A 113 16.77 9.66 -14.31
N ILE A 114 16.19 9.91 -13.13
CA ILE A 114 15.98 11.26 -12.61
C ILE A 114 17.32 11.94 -12.37
N MET A 115 18.26 11.26 -11.69
CA MET A 115 19.58 11.81 -11.42
C MET A 115 20.35 12.12 -12.71
N ASP A 116 20.27 11.24 -13.71
CA ASP A 116 20.87 11.45 -15.03
C ASP A 116 20.30 12.69 -15.72
N LYS A 117 18.97 12.86 -15.68
CA LYS A 117 18.30 14.04 -16.22
C LYS A 117 18.74 15.34 -15.53
N GLU A 118 18.77 15.36 -14.20
CA GLU A 118 19.23 16.52 -13.41
C GLU A 118 20.69 16.87 -13.72
N LEU A 119 21.56 15.86 -13.82
CA LEU A 119 22.98 16.06 -14.14
C LEU A 119 23.15 16.61 -15.57
N VAL A 120 22.38 16.15 -16.54
CA VAL A 120 22.40 16.66 -17.92
C VAL A 120 21.87 18.10 -17.99
N GLU A 121 20.79 18.42 -17.28
CA GLU A 121 20.24 19.79 -17.23
C GLU A 121 21.22 20.80 -16.60
N THR A 122 22.07 20.37 -15.66
CA THR A 122 23.11 21.23 -15.09
C THR A 122 24.31 21.51 -16.02
N GLN A 123 24.45 20.80 -17.15
CA GLN A 123 25.56 21.03 -18.10
C GLN A 123 25.28 22.11 -19.16
N ASP A 124 24.04 22.60 -19.29
CA ASP A 124 23.66 23.63 -20.26
C ASP A 124 23.68 25.07 -19.70
N GLN A 125 24.07 25.26 -18.44
CA GLN A 125 24.38 26.59 -17.92
C GLN A 125 25.89 26.82 -17.99
N PRO A 126 26.39 27.81 -18.78
CA PRO A 126 27.80 28.12 -18.81
C PRO A 126 28.20 28.65 -17.43
N HIS A 127 28.80 27.80 -16.62
CA HIS A 127 29.44 28.22 -15.38
C HIS A 127 30.63 29.12 -15.74
N SER A 128 30.39 30.42 -15.77
CA SER A 128 31.45 31.44 -15.80
C SER A 128 32.41 31.18 -14.63
N PRO A 129 33.74 31.09 -14.84
CA PRO A 129 34.68 30.93 -13.75
C PRO A 129 34.69 32.23 -12.92
N SER A 130 34.01 32.21 -11.77
CA SER A 130 34.00 33.33 -10.83
C SER A 130 35.40 33.54 -10.22
N ALA A 131 36.08 34.53 -10.80
CA ALA A 131 37.07 35.46 -10.24
C ALA A 131 37.74 35.14 -8.89
N LYS A 132 39.05 34.86 -8.97
CA LYS A 132 40.16 35.32 -8.09
C LYS A 132 39.84 35.62 -6.62
N SER A 133 40.22 34.71 -5.70
CA SER A 133 40.51 35.12 -4.32
C SER A 133 41.92 35.70 -4.23
N LYS A 134 41.99 36.95 -3.75
CA LYS A 134 43.21 37.76 -3.58
C LYS A 134 44.11 37.15 -2.49
N LYS A 135 45.42 37.19 -2.76
CA LYS A 135 46.51 37.06 -1.77
C LYS A 135 46.23 37.88 -0.51
N LEU A 136 46.43 37.31 0.68
CA LEU A 136 46.82 38.09 1.87
C LEU A 136 47.73 37.29 2.84
N ARG A 137 49.03 37.43 2.59
CA ARG A 137 50.16 37.71 3.49
C ARG A 137 50.27 37.00 4.86
N LYS A 138 51.37 36.23 5.00
CA LYS A 138 52.00 35.76 6.25
C LYS A 138 52.30 36.91 7.24
N LYS A 139 52.08 36.64 8.53
CA LYS A 139 52.92 37.10 9.64
C LYS A 139 52.92 36.02 10.72
#